data_AF-A0A9X8YQR3-F1
#
_entry.id   AF-A0A9X8YQR3-F1
#
_cell.length_a   1.000
_cell.length_b   1.000
_cell.length_c   1.000
_cell.angle_alpha   90.00
_cell.angle_beta   90.00
_cell.angle_gamma   90.00
#
_symmetry.space_group_name_H-M   'P 1'
#
loop_
_entity.id
_entity.type
_entity.pdbx_description
1 polymer ?
#
loop_
_entity_poly.entity_id
_entity_poly.type
_entity_poly.pdbx_seq_one_letter_code
_entity_poly.pdbx_strand_id
1 'polypeptide(L)'
;LLRMIAGLEDITSGDLLIGEKRMNEVPPSERGIGMVFQSYALYPHLSVADNMSFGLKLAGARKAEINQRVNQVSEVLQLAHLLDRR
;
A
#
# COMPACT_ATOMS: atom_id res chain seq x y z
N LEU A 1 -14.63 9.88 1.30
CA LEU A 1 -13.96 9.92 2.63
C LEU A 1 -12.57 9.26 2.62
N LEU A 2 -12.43 7.93 2.43
CA LEU A 2 -11.11 7.27 2.46
C LEU A 2 -10.10 7.86 1.47
N ARG A 3 -10.55 8.28 0.28
CA ARG A 3 -9.72 8.94 -0.72
C ARG A 3 -9.14 10.28 -0.22
N MET A 4 -9.94 11.10 0.47
CA MET A 4 -9.46 12.35 1.08
C MET A 4 -8.47 12.09 2.23
N ILE A 5 -8.71 11.06 3.05
CA ILE A 5 -7.76 10.65 4.10
C ILE A 5 -6.42 10.22 3.47
N ALA A 6 -6.50 9.40 2.41
CA ALA A 6 -5.37 8.96 1.60
C ALA A 6 -4.65 10.08 0.83
N GLY A 7 -5.26 11.27 0.69
CA GLY A 7 -4.74 12.38 -0.12
C GLY A 7 -4.96 12.22 -1.62
N LEU A 8 -5.84 11.30 -2.04
CA LEU A 8 -6.20 11.04 -3.44
C LEU A 8 -7.33 11.94 -3.94
N GLU A 9 -7.80 12.85 -3.10
CA GLU A 9 -8.86 13.82 -3.35
C GLU A 9 -8.71 14.98 -2.36
N ASP A 10 -9.00 16.20 -2.80
CA ASP A 10 -8.81 17.40 -1.99
C ASP A 10 -9.91 17.57 -0.94
N ILE A 11 -9.54 18.16 0.20
CA ILE A 11 -10.47 18.51 1.27
C ILE A 11 -10.87 19.97 1.08
N THR A 12 -12.15 20.21 0.75
CA THR A 12 -12.66 21.56 0.49
C THR A 12 -12.63 22.46 1.73
N SER A 13 -12.91 21.91 2.92
CA SER A 13 -12.89 22.66 4.17
C SER A 13 -12.70 21.71 5.37
N GLY A 14 -12.25 22.27 6.49
CA GLY A 14 -11.92 21.53 7.71
C GLY A 14 -10.50 20.98 7.70
N ASP A 15 -10.12 20.36 8.82
CA ASP A 15 -8.75 19.89 9.05
C ASP A 15 -8.72 18.37 9.20
N LEU A 16 -7.82 17.72 8.46
CA LEU A 16 -7.49 16.31 8.61
C LEU A 16 -6.22 16.20 9.44
N LEU A 17 -6.34 15.57 10.60
CA LEU A 17 -5.22 15.23 11.47
C LEU A 17 -4.93 13.73 11.36
N ILE A 18 -3.67 13.37 11.09
CA ILE A 18 -3.17 12.00 11.26
C ILE A 18 -2.16 12.05 12.40
N GLY A 19 -2.54 11.47 13.55
CA GLY A 19 -1.89 11.80 14.82
C GLY A 19 -2.09 13.27 15.15
N GLU A 20 -1.01 13.97 15.51
CA GLU A 20 -1.01 15.40 15.87
C GLU A 20 -0.68 16.34 14.68
N LYS A 21 -0.54 15.79 13.45
CA LYS A 21 -0.11 16.57 12.29
C LYS A 21 -1.28 16.81 11.33
N ARG A 22 -1.42 18.06 10.88
CA ARG A 22 -2.36 18.45 9.82
C ARG A 22 -1.84 17.96 8.46
N MET A 23 -2.71 17.27 7.71
CA MET A 23 -2.32 16.51 6.52
C MET A 23 -2.95 17.02 5.22
N ASN A 24 -3.78 18.07 5.27
CA ASN A 24 -4.52 18.58 4.11
C ASN A 24 -3.63 18.79 2.87
N GLU A 25 -2.45 19.39 3.03
CA GLU A 25 -1.50 19.70 1.96
C GLU A 25 -0.36 18.67 1.82
N VAL A 26 -0.33 17.64 2.66
CA VAL A 26 0.72 16.62 2.63
C VAL A 26 0.45 15.65 1.48
N PRO A 27 1.41 15.38 0.57
CA PRO A 27 1.24 14.42 -0.51
C PRO A 27 0.92 13.00 0.01
N PRO A 28 0.13 12.19 -0.72
CA PRO A 28 -0.26 10.84 -0.31
C PRO A 28 0.89 9.96 0.19
N SER A 29 2.04 10.00 -0.49
CA SER A 29 3.22 9.20 -0.19
C SER A 29 3.83 9.48 1.18
N GLU A 30 3.60 10.66 1.74
CA GLU A 30 4.18 11.11 3.00
C GLU A 30 3.21 10.99 4.19
N ARG A 31 1.96 10.58 3.94
CA ARG A 31 0.94 10.43 4.98
C ARG A 31 1.08 9.16 5.83
N GLY A 32 1.95 8.22 5.42
CA GLY A 32 2.20 6.99 6.17
C GLY A 32 1.03 6.01 6.22
N ILE A 33 0.17 6.02 5.18
CA ILE A 33 -1.04 5.21 5.10
C ILE A 33 -1.04 4.33 3.85
N GLY A 34 -1.55 3.11 3.99
CA GLY A 34 -1.83 2.20 2.88
C GLY A 34 -3.33 2.12 2.60
N MET A 35 -3.71 2.03 1.33
CA MET A 35 -5.11 1.90 0.91
C MET A 35 -5.30 0.67 0.02
N VAL A 36 -6.34 -0.11 0.30
CA VAL A 36 -6.83 -1.17 -0.60
C VAL A 36 -8.00 -0.61 -1.40
N PHE A 37 -7.89 -0.63 -2.73
CA PHE A 37 -8.91 -0.08 -3.63
C PHE A 37 -10.03 -1.09 -3.90
N GLN A 38 -11.25 -0.59 -4.08
CA GLN A 38 -12.40 -1.44 -4.46
C GLN A 38 -12.23 -2.08 -5.84
N SER A 39 -11.54 -1.42 -6.77
CA SER A 39 -11.15 -1.96 -8.08
C SER A 39 -9.83 -2.75 -8.05
N TYR A 40 -9.33 -3.07 -6.84
CA TYR A 40 -8.07 -3.75 -6.52
C TYR A 40 -6.78 -3.00 -6.90
N ALA A 41 -6.79 -2.18 -7.96
CA ALA A 41 -5.66 -1.36 -8.41
C ALA A 41 -4.32 -2.12 -8.45
N LEU A 42 -4.37 -3.40 -8.85
CA LEU A 42 -3.19 -4.25 -9.02
C LEU A 42 -2.41 -3.81 -10.25
N TYR A 43 -1.09 -4.01 -10.22
CA TYR A 43 -0.22 -3.83 -11.38
C TYR A 43 -0.31 -5.09 -12.27
N PRO A 44 -0.98 -5.03 -13.44
CA PRO A 44 -1.30 -6.23 -14.23
C PRO A 44 -0.08 -6.84 -14.94
N HIS A 45 1.04 -6.13 -14.96
CA HIS A 45 2.31 -6.59 -15.54
C HIS A 45 3.22 -7.25 -14.49
N LEU A 46 2.80 -7.29 -13.22
CA LEU A 46 3.55 -7.84 -12.09
C LEU A 46 2.91 -9.15 -11.62
N SER A 47 3.73 -10.08 -11.12
CA SER A 47 3.23 -11.27 -10.43
C SER A 47 2.52 -10.92 -9.11
N VAL A 48 1.81 -11.87 -8.49
CA VAL A 48 1.23 -11.69 -7.15
C VAL A 48 2.34 -11.33 -6.13
N ALA A 49 3.47 -12.04 -6.17
CA ALA A 49 4.62 -11.74 -5.30
C ALA A 49 5.19 -10.33 -5.54
N ASP A 50 5.24 -9.89 -6.80
CA ASP A 50 5.72 -8.56 -7.14
C ASP A 50 4.75 -7.46 -6.70
N ASN A 51 3.44 -7.68 -6.86
CA ASN A 51 2.41 -6.76 -6.35
C ASN A 51 2.51 -6.62 -4.82
N MET A 52 2.65 -7.73 -4.09
CA MET A 52 2.77 -7.71 -2.62
C MET A 52 4.07 -7.07 -2.12
N SER A 53 5.18 -7.24 -2.85
CA SER A 53 6.49 -6.71 -2.45
C SER A 53 6.75 -5.27 -2.88
N PHE A 54 5.94 -4.71 -3.79
CA PHE A 54 6.20 -3.44 -4.45
C PHE A 54 6.49 -2.28 -3.49
N GLY A 55 5.63 -2.07 -2.50
CA GLY A 55 5.81 -1.00 -1.51
C GLY A 55 7.08 -1.15 -0.68
N LEU A 56 7.46 -2.38 -0.31
CA LEU A 56 8.69 -2.65 0.45
C LEU A 56 9.95 -2.44 -0.40
N LYS A 57 9.90 -2.78 -1.70
CA LYS A 57 11.00 -2.50 -2.64
C LYS A 57 11.23 -0.99 -2.78
N LEU A 58 10.16 -0.20 -2.92
CA LEU A 58 10.23 1.26 -3.00
C LEU A 58 10.75 1.89 -1.69
N ALA A 59 10.39 1.33 -0.55
CA ALA A 59 10.90 1.75 0.76
C ALA A 59 12.37 1.32 1.01
N GLY A 60 13.01 0.61 0.09
CA GLY A 60 14.41 0.18 0.21
C GLY A 60 14.63 -0.98 1.18
N ALA A 61 13.60 -1.79 1.47
CA ALA A 61 13.73 -2.93 2.36
C ALA A 61 14.68 -4.00 1.78
N ARG A 62 15.37 -4.74 2.66
CA ARG A 62 16.31 -5.79 2.24
C ARG A 62 15.55 -6.97 1.63
N LYS A 63 16.12 -7.61 0.60
CA LYS A 63 15.51 -8.76 -0.09
C LYS A 63 15.07 -9.89 0.85
N ALA A 64 15.86 -10.21 1.87
CA ALA A 64 15.52 -11.23 2.85
C ALA A 64 14.25 -10.88 3.66
N GLU A 65 14.12 -9.61 4.06
CA GLU A 65 12.95 -9.11 4.78
C GLU A 65 11.70 -9.07 3.89
N ILE A 66 11.87 -8.66 2.63
CA ILE A 66 10.78 -8.69 1.64
C ILE A 66 10.25 -10.11 1.48
N ASN A 67 11.14 -11.07 1.23
CA ASN A 67 10.75 -12.47 1.03
C ASN A 67 10.05 -13.04 2.26
N GLN A 68 10.56 -12.76 3.47
CA GLN A 68 9.94 -13.20 4.71
C GLN A 68 8.51 -12.65 4.85
N ARG A 69 8.32 -11.34 4.68
CA ARG A 69 7.01 -10.70 4.86
C ARG A 69 6.00 -11.15 3.80
N VAL A 70 6.43 -11.29 2.54
CA VAL A 70 5.57 -11.77 1.44
C VAL A 70 5.11 -13.20 1.72
N ASN A 71 6.03 -14.10 2.08
CA ASN A 71 5.68 -15.49 2.36
C ASN A 71 4.68 -15.57 3.53
N GLN A 72 4.96 -14.91 4.65
CA GLN A 72 4.08 -14.89 5.82
C GLN A 72 2.66 -14.39 5.48
N VAL A 73 2.54 -13.27 4.77
CA VAL A 73 1.23 -12.71 4.43
C VAL A 73 0.51 -13.59 3.40
N SER A 74 1.24 -14.17 2.44
CA SER A 74 0.64 -15.06 1.44
C SER A 74 0.10 -16.36 2.04
N GLU A 75 0.68 -16.87 3.13
CA GLU A 75 0.14 -18.02 3.85
C GLU A 75 -1.19 -17.67 4.53
N VAL A 76 -1.23 -16.54 5.25
CA VAL A 76 -2.43 -16.06 5.94
C VAL A 76 -3.58 -15.79 4.96
N LEU A 77 -3.28 -15.24 3.79
CA LEU A 77 -4.25 -14.95 2.73
C LEU A 77 -4.53 -16.14 1.80
N GLN A 78 -3.90 -17.29 2.04
CA GLN A 78 -4.02 -18.50 1.21
C GLN A 78 -3.60 -18.29 -0.27
N LEU A 79 -2.65 -17.37 -0.50
CA LEU A 79 -2.12 -17.01 -1.81
C LEU A 79 -0.75 -17.64 -2.12
N ALA A 80 -0.15 -18.39 -1.19
CA ALA A 80 1.19 -18.95 -1.35
C ALA A 80 1.38 -19.74 -2.66
N HIS A 81 0.34 -20.46 -3.10
CA HIS A 81 0.35 -21.25 -4.35
C HIS A 81 0.13 -20.42 -5.62
N LEU A 82 -0.14 -19.11 -5.50
CA LEU A 82 -0.43 -18.19 -6.61
C LEU A 82 0.67 -17.14 -6.79
N LEU A 83 1.76 -17.19 -6.03
CA LEU A 83 2.78 -16.14 -5.98
C LEU A 83 3.37 -15.79 -7.36
N ASP A 84 3.56 -16.79 -8.22
CA ASP A 84 4.15 -16.61 -9.56
C ASP A 84 3.12 -16.23 -10.64
N ARG A 85 1.82 -16.17 -10.31
CA ARG A 85 0.75 -15.84 -11.25
C ARG A 85 0.79 -14.35 -11.61
N ARG A 86 0.54 -14.05 -12.90
CA ARG A 86 0.35 -12.69 -13.45
C ARG A 86 -1.10 -12.45 -13.81
#